data_AF-A0A7Y0DEY9-F1
#
_entry.id   AF-A0A7Y0DEY9-F1
#
_cell.length_a   1.000
_cell.length_b   1.000
_cell.length_c   1.000
_cell.angle_alpha   90.00
_cell.angle_beta   90.00
_cell.angle_gamma   90.00
#
_symmetry.space_group_name_H-M   'P 1'
#
loop_
_entity.id
_entity.type
_entity.pdbx_description
1 polymer ?
#
loop_
_entity_poly.entity_id
_entity_poly.type
_entity_poly.pdbx_seq_one_letter_code
_entity_poly.pdbx_strand_id
1 'polypeptide(L)'
;QNTDTMATVQYLVDGRARLFERLEVLRVDQVVTSARAEAASKQAAAAAQAAAEAKAKLDAVIAQQRTALESLQNAQADQVGRAAGLRGALLRSESRIARDADRRLAQALQGQDFKLLMDASPNCGKDIAHYPNGRFPATALCPLYAAPDEGLPRDNAMAFNAMSRAYEQQTGSPLCVTDAYRSYAEQIVVKLATPELAAVPGTSQHGVGLAVDLCGGVQSFATAAHLWMDRNGPLYGWFQPAWADSSGALPEPWHWEFAS
;
A
#
# COMPACT_ATOMS: atom_id res chain seq x y z
N GLN A 1 20.20 -51.01 -93.31
CA GLN A 1 20.54 -49.74 -92.63
C GLN A 1 19.35 -48.77 -92.48
N ASN A 2 18.09 -49.17 -92.75
CA ASN A 2 16.93 -48.26 -92.71
C ASN A 2 16.02 -48.40 -91.48
N THR A 3 16.32 -49.32 -90.55
CA THR A 3 15.51 -49.59 -89.35
C THR A 3 15.88 -48.68 -88.17
N ASP A 4 17.12 -48.19 -88.09
CA ASP A 4 17.60 -47.32 -87.01
C ASP A 4 17.02 -45.90 -87.07
N THR A 5 16.87 -45.34 -88.26
CA THR A 5 16.36 -43.98 -88.46
C THR A 5 14.88 -43.85 -88.12
N MET A 6 14.06 -44.83 -88.49
CA MET A 6 12.64 -44.88 -88.11
C MET A 6 12.44 -45.02 -86.60
N ALA A 7 13.21 -45.89 -85.93
CA ALA A 7 13.15 -46.07 -84.49
C ALA A 7 13.59 -44.80 -83.72
N THR A 8 14.62 -44.11 -84.22
CA THR A 8 15.11 -42.85 -83.64
C THR A 8 14.07 -41.73 -83.78
N VAL A 9 13.45 -41.60 -84.97
CA VAL A 9 12.41 -40.60 -85.19
C VAL A 9 11.18 -40.86 -84.30
N GLN A 10 10.74 -42.12 -84.17
CA GLN A 10 9.64 -42.50 -83.28
C GLN A 10 9.97 -42.17 -81.82
N TYR A 11 11.18 -42.51 -81.36
CA TYR A 11 11.65 -42.20 -80.00
C TYR A 11 11.64 -40.69 -79.70
N LEU A 12 12.07 -39.86 -80.66
CA LEU A 12 12.07 -38.40 -80.52
C LEU A 12 10.64 -37.83 -80.50
N VAL A 13 9.74 -38.36 -81.33
CA VAL A 13 8.32 -37.96 -81.35
C VAL A 13 7.64 -38.34 -80.02
N ASP A 14 7.84 -39.56 -79.54
CA ASP A 14 7.29 -40.04 -78.26
C ASP A 14 7.89 -39.26 -77.08
N GLY A 15 9.18 -38.91 -77.13
CA GLY A 15 9.86 -38.07 -76.14
C GLY A 15 9.31 -36.65 -76.10
N ARG A 16 9.03 -36.07 -77.27
CA ARG A 16 8.41 -34.75 -77.39
C ARG A 16 6.96 -34.77 -76.88
N ALA A 17 6.19 -35.82 -77.17
CA ALA A 17 4.84 -36.00 -76.64
C ALA A 17 4.82 -36.06 -75.10
N ARG A 18 5.72 -36.85 -74.50
CA ARG A 18 5.88 -36.92 -73.03
C ARG A 18 6.26 -35.57 -72.40
N LEU A 19 7.11 -34.78 -73.06
CA LEU A 19 7.48 -33.45 -72.58
C LEU A 19 6.30 -32.47 -72.62
N PHE A 20 5.48 -32.51 -73.67
CA PHE A 20 4.29 -31.69 -73.75
C PHE A 20 3.25 -32.06 -72.69
N GLU A 21 2.99 -33.35 -72.51
CA GLU A 21 2.07 -33.85 -71.46
C GLU A 21 2.54 -33.42 -70.06
N ARG A 22 3.86 -33.50 -69.80
CA ARG A 22 4.44 -33.05 -68.52
C ARG A 22 4.36 -31.53 -68.33
N LEU A 23 4.51 -30.75 -69.40
CA LEU A 23 4.33 -29.30 -69.38
C LEU A 23 2.87 -28.91 -69.11
N GLU A 24 1.91 -29.64 -69.69
CA GLU A 24 0.49 -29.42 -69.42
C GLU A 24 0.14 -29.73 -67.96
N VAL A 25 0.60 -30.86 -67.42
CA VAL A 25 0.41 -31.22 -66.01
C VAL A 25 1.02 -30.16 -65.09
N LEU A 26 2.28 -29.75 -65.33
CA LEU A 26 2.93 -28.72 -64.52
C LEU A 26 2.22 -27.38 -64.58
N ARG A 27 1.66 -27.01 -65.73
CA ARG A 27 0.87 -25.77 -65.89
C ARG A 27 -0.43 -25.85 -65.09
N VAL A 28 -1.12 -26.98 -65.12
CA VAL A 28 -2.33 -27.20 -64.32
C VAL A 28 -2.00 -27.15 -62.83
N ASP A 29 -0.94 -27.84 -62.40
CA ASP A 29 -0.47 -27.81 -61.00
C ASP A 29 -0.08 -26.41 -60.55
N GLN A 30 0.62 -25.64 -61.40
CA GLN A 30 0.99 -24.25 -61.11
C GLN A 30 -0.25 -23.37 -60.89
N VAL A 31 -1.29 -23.49 -61.73
CA VAL A 31 -2.54 -22.74 -61.59
C VAL A 31 -3.29 -23.12 -60.30
N VAL A 32 -3.36 -24.43 -59.99
CA VAL A 32 -4.05 -24.90 -58.78
C VAL A 32 -3.30 -24.48 -57.52
N THR A 33 -1.97 -24.60 -57.50
CA THR A 33 -1.14 -24.19 -56.36
C THR A 33 -1.15 -22.69 -56.14
N SER A 34 -1.10 -21.88 -57.21
CA SER A 34 -1.19 -20.42 -57.08
C SER A 34 -2.56 -19.99 -56.56
N ALA A 35 -3.65 -20.58 -57.05
CA ALA A 35 -5.00 -20.30 -56.55
C ALA A 35 -5.16 -20.68 -55.08
N ARG A 36 -4.59 -21.82 -54.65
CA ARG A 36 -4.57 -22.22 -53.23
C ARG A 36 -3.73 -21.26 -52.37
N ALA A 37 -2.58 -20.82 -52.86
CA ALA A 37 -1.72 -19.86 -52.16
C ALA A 37 -2.43 -18.50 -52.00
N GLU A 38 -3.12 -18.02 -53.04
CA GLU A 38 -3.92 -16.79 -52.97
C GLU A 38 -5.08 -16.92 -51.97
N ALA A 39 -5.79 -18.05 -51.97
CA ALA A 39 -6.87 -18.30 -51.03
C ALA A 39 -6.35 -18.34 -49.57
N ALA A 40 -5.23 -19.03 -49.34
CA ALA A 40 -4.58 -19.08 -48.03
C ALA A 40 -4.08 -17.70 -47.58
N SER A 41 -3.53 -16.90 -48.48
CA SER A 41 -3.10 -15.52 -48.20
C SER A 41 -4.27 -14.63 -47.80
N LYS A 42 -5.40 -14.70 -48.53
CA LYS A 42 -6.64 -13.98 -48.17
C LYS A 42 -7.18 -14.41 -46.80
N GLN A 43 -7.16 -15.70 -46.51
CA GLN A 43 -7.60 -16.22 -45.21
C GLN A 43 -6.68 -15.75 -44.07
N ALA A 44 -5.36 -15.75 -44.28
CA ALA A 44 -4.40 -15.25 -43.30
C ALA A 44 -4.57 -13.74 -43.05
N ALA A 45 -4.80 -12.95 -44.10
CA ALA A 45 -5.08 -11.52 -43.98
C ALA A 45 -6.36 -11.26 -43.18
N ALA A 46 -7.44 -12.00 -43.46
CA ALA A 46 -8.69 -11.90 -42.71
C ALA A 46 -8.52 -12.29 -41.24
N ALA A 47 -7.77 -13.37 -40.95
CA ALA A 47 -7.47 -13.79 -39.59
C ALA A 47 -6.61 -12.76 -38.83
N ALA A 48 -5.62 -12.16 -39.50
CA ALA A 48 -4.79 -11.10 -38.92
C ALA A 48 -5.61 -9.85 -38.58
N GLN A 49 -6.54 -9.46 -39.46
CA GLN A 49 -7.46 -8.35 -39.20
C GLN A 49 -8.38 -8.66 -38.01
N ALA A 50 -8.98 -9.85 -37.98
CA ALA A 50 -9.82 -10.27 -36.85
C ALA A 50 -9.05 -10.30 -35.53
N ALA A 51 -7.78 -10.75 -35.54
CA ALA A 51 -6.91 -10.74 -34.37
C ALA A 51 -6.57 -9.30 -33.91
N ALA A 52 -6.31 -8.39 -34.85
CA ALA A 52 -6.06 -6.98 -34.54
C ALA A 52 -7.30 -6.30 -33.92
N GLU A 53 -8.50 -6.57 -34.46
CA GLU A 53 -9.76 -6.07 -33.91
C GLU A 53 -10.04 -6.65 -32.51
N ALA A 54 -9.79 -7.94 -32.30
CA ALA A 54 -9.93 -8.58 -30.99
C ALA A 54 -8.95 -7.99 -29.97
N LYS A 55 -7.69 -7.75 -30.37
CA LYS A 55 -6.70 -7.08 -29.53
C LYS A 55 -7.14 -5.65 -29.18
N ALA A 56 -7.61 -4.88 -30.15
CA ALA A 56 -8.07 -3.50 -29.89
C ALA A 56 -9.23 -3.47 -28.87
N LYS A 57 -10.16 -4.43 -28.96
CA LYS A 57 -11.24 -4.59 -27.97
C LYS A 57 -10.69 -4.94 -26.58
N LEU A 58 -9.73 -5.86 -26.50
CA LEU A 58 -9.10 -6.23 -25.22
C LEU A 58 -8.35 -5.05 -24.60
N ASP A 59 -7.57 -4.32 -25.40
CA ASP A 59 -6.83 -3.14 -24.94
C ASP A 59 -7.78 -2.07 -24.38
N ALA A 60 -8.96 -1.87 -25.01
CA ALA A 60 -9.99 -0.98 -24.50
C ALA A 60 -10.57 -1.44 -23.15
N VAL A 61 -10.82 -2.75 -22.98
CA VAL A 61 -11.28 -3.32 -21.69
C VAL A 61 -10.22 -3.14 -20.61
N ILE A 62 -8.94 -3.39 -20.92
CA ILE A 62 -7.83 -3.19 -19.98
C ILE A 62 -7.74 -1.72 -19.56
N ALA A 63 -7.86 -0.78 -20.50
CA ALA A 63 -7.87 0.64 -20.21
C ALA A 63 -9.04 1.01 -19.27
N GLN A 64 -10.25 0.51 -19.57
CA GLN A 64 -11.42 0.73 -18.72
C GLN A 64 -11.24 0.15 -17.31
N GLN A 65 -10.68 -1.05 -17.17
CA GLN A 65 -10.42 -1.67 -15.88
C GLN A 65 -9.38 -0.90 -15.07
N ARG A 66 -8.32 -0.37 -15.70
CA ARG A 66 -7.34 0.48 -15.02
C ARG A 66 -7.98 1.74 -14.47
N THR A 67 -8.77 2.44 -15.29
CA THR A 67 -9.50 3.64 -14.83
C THR A 67 -10.49 3.31 -13.70
N ALA A 68 -11.18 2.16 -13.77
CA ALA A 68 -12.09 1.73 -12.72
C ALA A 68 -11.34 1.41 -11.41
N LEU A 69 -10.17 0.78 -11.50
CA LEU A 69 -9.32 0.49 -10.33
C LEU A 69 -8.80 1.78 -9.69
N GLU A 70 -8.28 2.72 -10.48
CA GLU A 70 -7.84 4.03 -9.99
C GLU A 70 -8.97 4.79 -9.31
N SER A 71 -10.18 4.79 -9.90
CA SER A 71 -11.36 5.40 -9.32
C SER A 71 -11.76 4.76 -7.98
N LEU A 72 -11.72 3.42 -7.90
CA LEU A 72 -12.00 2.68 -6.67
C LEU A 72 -10.97 3.02 -5.57
N GLN A 73 -9.69 3.06 -5.92
CA GLN A 73 -8.60 3.42 -5.01
C GLN A 73 -8.77 4.84 -4.48
N ASN A 74 -9.10 5.80 -5.35
CA ASN A 74 -9.36 7.18 -4.95
C ASN A 74 -10.58 7.30 -4.03
N ALA A 75 -11.69 6.61 -4.37
CA ALA A 75 -12.89 6.60 -3.53
C ALA A 75 -12.63 5.98 -2.15
N GLN A 76 -11.81 4.92 -2.08
CA GLN A 76 -11.40 4.31 -0.83
C GLN A 76 -10.51 5.26 -0.01
N ALA A 77 -9.53 5.92 -0.64
CA ALA A 77 -8.68 6.91 0.02
C ALA A 77 -9.50 8.08 0.59
N ASP A 78 -10.51 8.56 -0.14
CA ASP A 78 -11.43 9.59 0.34
C ASP A 78 -12.28 9.13 1.53
N GLN A 79 -12.77 7.89 1.51
CA GLN A 79 -13.50 7.31 2.62
C GLN A 79 -12.64 7.19 3.88
N VAL A 80 -11.42 6.68 3.73
CA VAL A 80 -10.44 6.57 4.84
C VAL A 80 -10.09 7.96 5.37
N GLY A 81 -9.86 8.95 4.51
CA GLY A 81 -9.57 10.32 4.91
C GLY A 81 -10.72 10.97 5.70
N ARG A 82 -11.98 10.78 5.26
CA ARG A 82 -13.16 11.24 6.02
C ARG A 82 -13.26 10.56 7.37
N ALA A 83 -13.02 9.25 7.42
CA ALA A 83 -13.07 8.50 8.66
C ALA A 83 -11.95 8.91 9.63
N ALA A 84 -10.75 9.19 9.13
CA ALA A 84 -9.64 9.72 9.93
C ALA A 84 -10.00 11.07 10.56
N GLY A 85 -10.55 12.00 9.76
CA GLY A 85 -11.00 13.31 10.26
C GLY A 85 -12.09 13.19 11.33
N LEU A 86 -13.06 12.29 11.14
CA LEU A 86 -14.09 12.02 12.13
C LEU A 86 -13.50 11.40 13.41
N ARG A 87 -12.61 10.41 13.30
CA ARG A 87 -11.92 9.82 14.45
C ARG A 87 -11.11 10.87 15.21
N GLY A 88 -10.33 11.71 14.54
CA GLY A 88 -9.59 12.79 15.20
C GLY A 88 -10.50 13.72 16.00
N ALA A 89 -11.67 14.07 15.47
CA ALA A 89 -12.66 14.87 16.20
C ALA A 89 -13.26 14.11 17.41
N LEU A 90 -13.52 12.81 17.27
CA LEU A 90 -14.06 11.98 18.35
C LEU A 90 -13.04 11.77 19.47
N LEU A 91 -11.77 11.51 19.13
CA LEU A 91 -10.68 11.28 20.08
C LEU A 91 -10.37 12.52 20.93
N ARG A 92 -10.47 13.72 20.35
CA ARG A 92 -10.34 14.98 21.09
C ARG A 92 -11.51 15.28 22.04
N SER A 93 -12.62 14.54 21.95
CA SER A 93 -13.77 14.74 22.82
C SER A 93 -13.68 13.86 24.07
N GLU A 94 -13.74 14.47 25.25
CA GLU A 94 -13.76 13.74 26.51
C GLU A 94 -15.13 13.11 26.85
N SER A 95 -16.12 13.21 25.96
CA SER A 95 -17.46 12.68 26.16
C SER A 95 -17.49 11.15 26.02
N ARG A 96 -18.26 10.47 26.89
CA ARG A 96 -18.53 9.03 26.76
C ARG A 96 -19.15 8.66 25.42
N ILE A 97 -20.05 9.50 24.90
CA ILE A 97 -20.70 9.26 23.60
C ILE A 97 -19.67 9.29 22.46
N ALA A 98 -18.72 10.21 22.52
CA ALA A 98 -17.67 10.32 21.51
C ALA A 98 -16.71 9.11 21.57
N ARG A 99 -16.32 8.67 22.77
CA ARG A 99 -15.54 7.44 22.96
C ARG A 99 -16.25 6.21 22.42
N ASP A 100 -17.56 6.07 22.67
CA ASP A 100 -18.35 4.94 22.16
C ASP A 100 -18.45 4.96 20.63
N ALA A 101 -18.61 6.16 20.04
CA ALA A 101 -18.64 6.34 18.60
C ALA A 101 -17.28 6.06 17.95
N ASP A 102 -16.17 6.49 18.57
CA ASP A 102 -14.82 6.17 18.10
C ASP A 102 -14.59 4.66 18.11
N ARG A 103 -14.93 3.95 19.20
CA ARG A 103 -14.77 2.49 19.24
C ARG A 103 -15.52 1.78 18.11
N ARG A 104 -16.73 2.22 17.78
CA ARG A 104 -17.50 1.67 16.65
C ARG A 104 -16.86 1.98 15.31
N LEU A 105 -16.36 3.21 15.14
CA LEU A 105 -15.70 3.64 13.91
C LEU A 105 -14.34 2.93 13.72
N ALA A 106 -13.56 2.78 14.80
CA ALA A 106 -12.35 1.99 14.82
C ALA A 106 -12.62 0.55 14.39
N GLN A 107 -13.65 -0.11 14.94
CA GLN A 107 -14.07 -1.46 14.52
C GLN A 107 -14.46 -1.53 13.03
N ALA A 108 -15.12 -0.50 12.50
CA ALA A 108 -15.51 -0.44 11.09
C ALA A 108 -14.32 -0.20 10.15
N LEU A 109 -13.30 0.53 10.61
CA LEU A 109 -12.05 0.76 9.88
C LEU A 109 -11.05 -0.40 9.98
N GLN A 110 -11.18 -1.24 11.01
CA GLN A 110 -10.39 -2.46 11.22
C GLN A 110 -10.75 -3.58 10.22
N GLY A 111 -10.89 -3.26 8.93
CA GLY A 111 -10.83 -4.27 7.88
C GLY A 111 -9.43 -4.88 7.85
N GLN A 112 -9.30 -6.14 8.28
CA GLN A 112 -8.18 -7.11 8.19
C GLN A 112 -6.71 -6.66 8.42
N ASP A 113 -6.28 -5.47 7.99
CA ASP A 113 -4.90 -4.97 7.99
C ASP A 113 -4.39 -4.54 9.38
N PHE A 114 -5.22 -3.90 10.22
CA PHE A 114 -4.81 -3.49 11.58
C PHE A 114 -4.47 -4.69 12.46
N LYS A 115 -5.23 -5.78 12.33
CA LYS A 115 -4.98 -7.05 13.03
C LYS A 115 -3.70 -7.72 12.53
N LEU A 116 -3.46 -7.70 11.22
CA LEU A 116 -2.22 -8.22 10.62
C LEU A 116 -0.97 -7.47 11.13
N LEU A 117 -1.08 -6.14 11.30
CA LEU A 117 0.00 -5.31 11.86
C LEU A 117 0.23 -5.59 13.34
N MET A 118 -0.82 -5.85 14.13
CA MET A 118 -0.73 -6.21 15.55
C MET A 118 -0.20 -7.63 15.82
N ASP A 119 -0.44 -8.58 14.92
CA ASP A 119 -0.06 -9.99 15.10
C ASP A 119 1.43 -10.28 14.77
N ALA A 120 2.15 -9.32 14.18
CA ALA A 120 3.49 -9.54 13.60
C ALA A 120 4.70 -9.28 14.52
N SER A 121 4.53 -8.92 15.81
CA SER A 121 5.66 -8.64 16.72
C SER A 121 5.87 -9.71 17.79
N PRO A 122 6.75 -10.72 17.55
CA PRO A 122 7.00 -11.80 18.50
C PRO A 122 7.75 -11.34 19.77
N ASN A 123 8.36 -10.15 19.77
CA ASN A 123 9.17 -9.63 20.87
C ASN A 123 8.40 -8.70 21.83
N CYS A 124 7.10 -8.47 21.55
CA CYS A 124 6.28 -7.60 22.36
C CYS A 124 5.70 -8.34 23.57
N GLY A 125 5.98 -7.83 24.77
CA GLY A 125 5.57 -8.39 26.06
C GLY A 125 4.09 -8.78 26.07
N LYS A 126 3.79 -9.93 26.67
CA LYS A 126 2.42 -10.41 26.93
C LYS A 126 1.87 -9.87 28.25
N ASP A 127 2.62 -9.00 28.90
CA ASP A 127 2.26 -8.45 30.19
C ASP A 127 1.10 -7.46 30.02
N ILE A 128 -0.04 -7.83 30.58
CA ILE A 128 -1.29 -7.06 30.59
C ILE A 128 -1.57 -6.49 31.99
N ALA A 129 -0.61 -6.55 32.91
CA ALA A 129 -0.78 -6.03 34.25
C ALA A 129 -0.91 -4.49 34.22
N HIS A 130 -1.68 -3.97 35.18
CA HIS A 130 -1.78 -2.55 35.42
C HIS A 130 -0.64 -2.08 36.31
N TYR A 131 0.06 -1.03 35.87
CA TYR A 131 1.14 -0.40 36.60
C TYR A 131 0.76 1.05 36.96
N PRO A 132 1.14 1.54 38.15
CA PRO A 132 1.02 2.96 38.47
C PRO A 132 1.82 3.83 37.49
N ASN A 133 1.43 5.10 37.38
CA ASN A 133 2.09 6.08 36.53
C ASN A 133 3.60 6.17 36.84
N GLY A 134 4.42 5.89 35.84
CA GLY A 134 5.88 5.89 35.91
C GLY A 134 6.49 4.66 36.57
N ARG A 135 5.75 3.54 36.65
CA ARG A 135 6.17 2.29 37.32
C ARG A 135 6.07 1.04 36.43
N PHE A 136 6.04 1.18 35.11
CA PHE A 136 6.11 0.04 34.21
C PHE A 136 7.52 -0.58 34.28
N PRO A 137 7.65 -1.90 34.46
CA PRO A 137 8.92 -2.59 34.30
C PRO A 137 9.28 -2.68 32.81
N ALA A 138 10.57 -2.78 32.50
CA ALA A 138 11.04 -2.91 31.11
C ALA A 138 10.40 -4.10 30.37
N THR A 139 10.05 -5.18 31.07
CA THR A 139 9.37 -6.35 30.51
C THR A 139 7.93 -6.09 30.07
N ALA A 140 7.31 -5.01 30.55
CA ALA A 140 5.97 -4.58 30.16
C ALA A 140 5.97 -3.60 28.97
N LEU A 141 7.16 -3.18 28.52
CA LEU A 141 7.32 -2.24 27.42
C LEU A 141 7.80 -2.95 26.15
N CYS A 142 7.30 -2.47 25.02
CA CYS A 142 7.67 -2.87 23.68
C CYS A 142 8.51 -1.78 23.02
N PRO A 143 9.64 -2.14 22.37
CA PRO A 143 10.44 -1.16 21.66
C PRO A 143 9.70 -0.56 20.46
N LEU A 144 9.99 0.71 20.17
CA LEU A 144 9.41 1.41 19.03
C LEU A 144 10.22 1.22 17.74
N TYR A 145 9.52 1.20 16.61
CA TYR A 145 10.13 1.07 15.28
C TYR A 145 11.01 2.29 14.99
N ALA A 146 12.28 2.02 14.65
CA ALA A 146 13.33 3.04 14.46
C ALA A 146 13.64 3.92 15.69
N ALA A 147 13.14 3.54 16.87
CA ALA A 147 13.47 4.13 18.16
C ALA A 147 13.51 3.02 19.24
N PRO A 148 14.48 2.08 19.17
CA PRO A 148 14.49 0.89 20.02
C PRO A 148 14.80 1.16 21.50
N ASP A 149 15.34 2.35 21.80
CA ASP A 149 15.60 2.80 23.18
C ASP A 149 14.34 3.36 23.85
N GLU A 150 13.30 3.62 23.08
CA GLU A 150 11.98 4.05 23.56
C GLU A 150 11.03 2.85 23.64
N GLY A 151 10.05 2.93 24.54
CA GLY A 151 9.07 1.86 24.69
C GLY A 151 7.68 2.29 25.14
N LEU A 152 6.68 1.51 24.76
CA LEU A 152 5.29 1.68 25.16
C LEU A 152 4.66 0.34 25.55
N PRO A 153 3.54 0.33 26.30
CA PRO A 153 2.71 -0.87 26.47
C PRO A 153 2.30 -1.46 25.12
N ARG A 154 2.08 -2.79 25.10
CA ARG A 154 1.93 -3.59 23.86
C ARG A 154 1.06 -2.94 22.78
N ASP A 155 -0.20 -2.67 23.08
CA ASP A 155 -1.16 -2.22 22.05
C ASP A 155 -0.77 -0.84 21.48
N ASN A 156 -0.31 0.04 22.35
CA ASN A 156 0.12 1.40 22.03
C ASN A 156 1.38 1.35 21.16
N ALA A 157 2.36 0.52 21.52
CA ALA A 157 3.58 0.30 20.75
C ALA A 157 3.29 -0.27 19.36
N MET A 158 2.38 -1.25 19.27
CA MET A 158 2.00 -1.86 17.99
C MET A 158 1.29 -0.85 17.09
N ALA A 159 0.37 -0.06 17.64
CA ALA A 159 -0.29 1.01 16.92
C ALA A 159 0.71 2.08 16.42
N PHE A 160 1.65 2.49 17.29
CA PHE A 160 2.71 3.43 16.91
C PHE A 160 3.62 2.87 15.81
N ASN A 161 4.04 1.61 15.94
CA ASN A 161 4.93 0.96 14.98
C ASN A 161 4.27 0.81 13.60
N ALA A 162 2.97 0.49 13.58
CA ALA A 162 2.17 0.49 12.37
C ALA A 162 2.13 1.89 11.71
N MET A 163 1.86 2.92 12.51
CA MET A 163 1.83 4.32 12.06
C MET A 163 3.18 4.78 11.50
N SER A 164 4.28 4.52 12.22
CA SER A 164 5.64 4.92 11.82
C SER A 164 6.08 4.23 10.52
N ARG A 165 5.71 2.96 10.31
CA ARG A 165 5.94 2.26 9.04
C ARG A 165 5.13 2.84 7.89
N ALA A 166 3.87 3.20 8.13
CA ALA A 166 3.05 3.84 7.11
C ALA A 166 3.58 5.24 6.74
N TYR A 167 4.09 5.98 7.73
CA TYR A 167 4.80 7.24 7.50
C TYR A 167 6.03 7.01 6.61
N GLU A 168 6.90 6.07 6.99
CA GLU A 168 8.11 5.74 6.22
C GLU A 168 7.81 5.34 4.77
N GLN A 169 6.77 4.54 4.53
CA GLN A 169 6.36 4.15 3.18
C GLN A 169 5.97 5.35 2.31
N GLN A 170 5.43 6.42 2.91
CA GLN A 170 4.95 7.60 2.19
C GLN A 170 6.01 8.70 2.09
N THR A 171 6.90 8.81 3.08
CA THR A 171 7.83 9.94 3.22
C THR A 171 9.29 9.55 3.05
N GLY A 172 9.61 8.26 3.13
CA GLY A 172 10.97 7.72 3.01
C GLY A 172 11.78 7.74 4.31
N SER A 173 11.19 8.12 5.46
CA SER A 173 11.84 8.03 6.77
C SER A 173 10.83 7.72 7.87
N PRO A 174 11.18 6.94 8.90
CA PRO A 174 10.29 6.65 10.01
C PRO A 174 10.04 7.90 10.87
N LEU A 175 9.00 7.84 11.72
CA LEU A 175 8.75 8.89 12.70
C LEU A 175 9.92 8.99 13.69
N CYS A 176 10.40 10.21 13.89
CA CYS A 176 11.45 10.54 14.84
C CYS A 176 10.83 10.66 16.23
N VAL A 177 11.34 9.93 17.23
CA VAL A 177 10.83 9.92 18.61
C VAL A 177 11.88 10.53 19.53
N THR A 178 11.46 11.46 20.39
CA THR A 178 12.31 12.04 21.45
C THR A 178 11.99 11.50 22.84
N ASP A 179 10.75 11.09 23.09
CA ASP A 179 10.33 10.55 24.37
C ASP A 179 9.06 9.69 24.18
N ALA A 180 8.93 8.60 24.94
CA ALA A 180 7.75 7.74 24.98
C ALA A 180 7.35 7.43 26.43
N TYR A 181 7.59 6.23 26.95
CA TYR A 181 7.36 5.96 28.37
C TYR A 181 8.40 6.68 29.23
N ARG A 182 7.90 7.46 30.21
CA ARG A 182 8.74 8.15 31.20
C ARG A 182 8.51 7.61 32.59
N SER A 183 9.55 7.14 33.25
CA SER A 183 9.46 6.66 34.64
C SER A 183 9.14 7.81 35.60
N TYR A 184 8.66 7.46 36.80
CA TYR A 184 8.37 8.44 37.84
C TYR A 184 9.63 9.24 38.25
N ALA A 185 10.79 8.59 38.25
CA ALA A 185 12.05 9.24 38.60
C ALA A 185 12.47 10.26 37.53
N GLU A 186 12.36 9.90 36.25
CA GLU A 186 12.60 10.81 35.14
C GLU A 186 11.61 11.97 35.14
N GLN A 187 10.33 11.72 35.43
CA GLN A 187 9.34 12.80 35.52
C GLN A 187 9.66 13.82 36.62
N ILE A 188 10.28 13.41 37.74
CA ILE A 188 10.80 14.36 38.75
C ILE A 188 11.88 15.25 38.13
N VAL A 189 12.84 14.67 37.41
CA VAL A 189 13.93 15.41 36.79
C VAL A 189 13.40 16.40 35.76
N VAL A 190 12.49 15.97 34.88
CA VAL A 190 11.85 16.83 33.89
C VAL A 190 11.05 17.94 34.55
N LYS A 191 10.27 17.65 35.62
CA LYS A 191 9.51 18.67 36.35
C LYS A 191 10.40 19.73 37.00
N LEU A 192 11.58 19.35 37.47
CA LEU A 192 12.55 20.32 38.01
C LEU A 192 13.18 21.19 36.91
N ALA A 193 13.40 20.62 35.72
CA ALA A 193 14.00 21.33 34.60
C ALA A 193 13.01 22.27 33.88
N THR A 194 11.75 21.85 33.73
CA THR A 194 10.71 22.56 32.97
C THR A 194 9.40 22.66 33.77
N PRO A 195 9.39 23.37 34.91
CA PRO A 195 8.28 23.34 35.87
C PRO A 195 6.94 23.80 35.30
N GLU A 196 6.93 24.70 34.32
CA GLU A 196 5.69 25.22 33.72
C GLU A 196 5.11 24.30 32.63
N LEU A 197 5.94 23.44 32.02
CA LEU A 197 5.53 22.55 30.92
C LEU A 197 5.25 21.13 31.41
N ALA A 198 6.08 20.64 32.32
CA ALA A 198 6.01 19.24 32.73
C ALA A 198 4.82 18.96 33.66
N ALA A 199 4.15 17.84 33.41
CA ALA A 199 3.14 17.30 34.32
C ALA A 199 3.74 17.02 35.73
N VAL A 200 2.87 17.03 36.74
CA VAL A 200 3.25 16.61 38.10
C VAL A 200 3.67 15.13 38.07
N PRO A 201 4.75 14.72 38.76
CA PRO A 201 5.14 13.32 38.85
C PRO A 201 3.98 12.42 39.28
N GLY A 202 3.73 11.37 38.50
CA GLY A 202 2.60 10.45 38.71
C GLY A 202 1.31 10.84 37.98
N THR A 203 1.28 11.94 37.22
CA THR A 203 0.10 12.36 36.43
C THR A 203 0.38 12.52 34.94
N SER A 204 1.59 12.19 34.46
CA SER A 204 1.98 12.36 33.05
C SER A 204 1.45 11.22 32.17
N GLN A 205 0.96 11.53 30.97
CA GLN A 205 0.56 10.50 30.00
C GLN A 205 1.74 9.62 29.55
N HIS A 206 2.97 10.17 29.54
CA HIS A 206 4.19 9.38 29.34
C HIS A 206 4.35 8.29 30.41
N GLY A 207 3.98 8.59 31.66
CA GLY A 207 4.11 7.63 32.76
C GLY A 207 3.12 6.47 32.72
N VAL A 208 2.03 6.57 31.96
CA VAL A 208 1.13 5.45 31.67
C VAL A 208 1.37 4.86 30.27
N GLY A 209 2.41 5.34 29.57
CA GLY A 209 2.76 4.88 28.23
C GLY A 209 1.70 5.20 27.19
N LEU A 210 0.96 6.30 27.37
CA LEU A 210 -0.05 6.77 26.43
C LEU A 210 0.41 7.99 25.62
N ALA A 211 1.65 8.46 25.78
CA ALA A 211 2.15 9.61 25.05
C ALA A 211 3.47 9.34 24.35
N VAL A 212 3.69 10.07 23.27
CA VAL A 212 4.98 10.21 22.58
C VAL A 212 5.23 11.67 22.28
N ASP A 213 6.50 12.07 22.40
CA ASP A 213 7.01 13.34 21.90
C ASP A 213 7.82 13.06 20.62
N LEU A 214 7.48 13.76 19.53
CA LEU A 214 7.98 13.47 18.18
C LEU A 214 8.82 14.61 17.60
N CYS A 215 9.85 14.25 16.82
CA CYS A 215 10.76 15.15 16.13
C CYS A 215 10.65 15.03 14.58
N GLY A 216 11.68 15.45 13.83
CA GLY A 216 11.73 15.26 12.38
C GLY A 216 10.76 16.16 11.58
N GLY A 217 10.28 17.24 12.19
CA GLY A 217 9.31 18.18 11.64
C GLY A 217 7.98 18.15 12.38
N VAL A 218 7.63 17.03 13.04
CA VAL A 218 6.37 16.91 13.80
C VAL A 218 6.29 17.93 14.94
N GLN A 219 7.43 18.26 15.58
CA GLN A 219 7.55 19.26 16.65
C GLN A 219 7.31 20.72 16.21
N SER A 220 6.78 20.95 15.02
CA SER A 220 6.49 22.28 14.51
C SER A 220 5.16 22.26 13.75
N PHE A 221 4.23 23.11 14.20
CA PHE A 221 2.91 23.23 13.55
C PHE A 221 3.04 23.53 12.06
N ALA A 222 2.07 23.05 11.29
CA ALA A 222 1.93 23.26 9.85
C ALA A 222 3.06 22.72 8.95
N THR A 223 4.07 22.02 9.50
CA THR A 223 5.01 21.26 8.66
C THR A 223 4.30 20.08 7.99
N ALA A 224 4.87 19.57 6.90
CA ALA A 224 4.33 18.39 6.23
C ALA A 224 4.25 17.16 7.15
N ALA A 225 5.22 16.99 8.05
CA ALA A 225 5.22 15.89 9.01
C ALA A 225 4.12 16.05 10.08
N HIS A 226 3.94 17.25 10.61
CA HIS A 226 2.88 17.53 11.57
C HIS A 226 1.47 17.35 10.96
N LEU A 227 1.24 17.91 9.77
CA LEU A 227 -0.03 17.75 9.05
C LEU A 227 -0.30 16.30 8.65
N TRP A 228 0.74 15.51 8.40
CA TRP A 228 0.60 14.08 8.19
C TRP A 228 0.09 13.39 9.45
N MET A 229 0.64 13.72 10.63
CA MET A 229 0.19 13.18 11.91
C MET A 229 -1.26 13.57 12.20
N ASP A 230 -1.65 14.83 11.97
CA ASP A 230 -3.04 15.29 12.15
C ASP A 230 -4.03 14.46 11.31
N ARG A 231 -3.64 14.18 10.06
CA ARG A 231 -4.50 13.48 9.11
C ARG A 231 -4.52 11.96 9.31
N ASN A 232 -3.39 11.37 9.68
CA ASN A 232 -3.21 9.91 9.66
C ASN A 232 -3.12 9.28 11.05
N GLY A 233 -2.61 10.00 12.04
CA GLY A 233 -2.51 9.54 13.43
C GLY A 233 -3.79 8.92 13.95
N PRO A 234 -4.98 9.56 13.76
CA PRO A 234 -6.23 9.03 14.26
C PRO A 234 -6.63 7.66 13.67
N LEU A 235 -6.10 7.27 12.50
CA LEU A 235 -6.31 5.93 11.94
C LEU A 235 -5.67 4.86 12.83
N TYR A 236 -4.58 5.20 13.50
CA TYR A 236 -3.82 4.34 14.41
C TYR A 236 -4.16 4.60 15.88
N GLY A 237 -5.15 5.45 16.18
CA GLY A 237 -5.53 5.80 17.56
C GLY A 237 -4.62 6.84 18.23
N TRP A 238 -3.68 7.43 17.49
CA TRP A 238 -2.84 8.53 17.96
C TRP A 238 -3.46 9.87 17.60
N PHE A 239 -3.48 10.83 18.52
CA PHE A 239 -4.07 12.14 18.27
C PHE A 239 -3.33 13.22 19.04
N GLN A 240 -3.40 14.46 18.55
CA GLN A 240 -2.95 15.61 19.33
C GLN A 240 -4.08 16.04 20.29
N PRO A 241 -3.85 16.05 21.61
CA PRO A 241 -4.84 16.53 22.57
C PRO A 241 -5.25 17.98 22.31
N ALA A 242 -6.50 18.33 22.62
CA ALA A 242 -6.99 19.68 22.38
C ALA A 242 -6.23 20.77 23.17
N TRP A 243 -5.65 20.42 24.31
CA TRP A 243 -4.82 21.33 25.10
C TRP A 243 -3.45 21.58 24.45
N ALA A 244 -2.93 20.62 23.68
CA ALA A 244 -1.64 20.64 23.00
C ALA A 244 -1.68 21.23 21.58
N ASP A 245 -2.86 21.39 21.01
CA ASP A 245 -3.05 22.04 19.70
C ASP A 245 -2.50 23.47 19.69
N SER A 246 -2.24 23.99 18.49
CA SER A 246 -1.83 25.37 18.19
C SER A 246 -2.70 26.45 18.86
N SER A 247 -3.98 26.17 19.08
CA SER A 247 -4.94 27.04 19.76
C SER A 247 -5.23 26.64 21.21
N GLY A 248 -4.55 25.61 21.71
CA GLY A 248 -4.74 25.02 23.02
C GLY A 248 -4.16 25.84 24.17
N ALA A 249 -4.43 25.39 25.40
CA ALA A 249 -3.97 26.06 26.61
C ALA A 249 -2.45 25.97 26.80
N LEU A 250 -1.81 24.93 26.26
CA LEU A 250 -0.36 24.72 26.30
C LEU A 250 0.08 24.10 24.96
N PRO A 251 0.35 24.91 23.92
CA PRO A 251 0.67 24.39 22.60
C PRO A 251 1.96 23.55 22.58
N GLU A 252 1.83 22.27 22.24
CA GLU A 252 2.89 21.27 22.19
C GLU A 252 2.78 20.45 20.89
N PRO A 253 3.31 20.95 19.75
CA PRO A 253 3.19 20.28 18.45
C PRO A 253 3.85 18.89 18.40
N TRP A 254 4.82 18.65 19.29
CA TRP A 254 5.51 17.37 19.42
C TRP A 254 4.68 16.33 20.18
N HIS A 255 3.68 16.72 20.98
CA HIS A 255 3.02 15.83 21.93
C HIS A 255 1.78 15.14 21.33
N TRP A 256 1.79 13.81 21.33
CA TRP A 256 0.71 12.99 20.79
C TRP A 256 0.31 11.92 21.81
N GLU A 257 -1.00 11.73 21.99
CA GLU A 257 -1.56 10.75 22.92
C GLU A 257 -2.23 9.58 22.17
N PHE A 258 -2.23 8.40 22.79
CA PHE A 258 -2.92 7.22 22.32
C PHE A 258 -4.28 7.07 23.01
N ALA A 259 -5.32 6.85 22.22
CA ALA A 259 -6.66 6.63 22.72
C ALA A 259 -6.84 5.18 23.20
N SER A 260 -6.89 5.00 24.52
CA SER A 260 -7.22 3.73 25.20
C SER A 260 -8.73 3.53 25.36
#